data_AF-A0A3B0WZ11-F1
#
_entry.id   AF-A0A3B0WZ11-F1
#
_cell.length_a   1.000
_cell.length_b   1.000
_cell.length_c   1.000
_cell.angle_alpha   90.00
_cell.angle_beta   90.00
_cell.angle_gamma   90.00
#
_symmetry.space_group_name_H-M   'P 1'
#
loop_
_entity.id
_entity.type
_entity.pdbx_description
1 polymer ?
#
loop_
_entity_poly.entity_id
_entity_poly.type
_entity_poly.pdbx_seq_one_letter_code
_entity_poly.pdbx_strand_id
1 'polypeptide(L)' 'AMNKNYLPNRVLSVVSEGADIKAQSKIISIAEGKVAIRKKTTAYVCTMGKCELPTTDVAKFIQQLNKK' A
#
# COMPACT_ATOMS: atom_id res chain seq x y z
N ALA A 1 -17.82 5.33 -25.02
CA ALA A 1 -18.67 5.27 -23.82
C ALA A 1 -17.76 5.21 -22.58
N MET A 2 -17.82 6.19 -21.69
CA MET A 2 -17.10 6.18 -20.40
C MET A 2 -17.83 5.26 -19.43
N ASN A 3 -17.19 4.14 -19.04
CA ASN A 3 -17.70 3.27 -17.98
C ASN A 3 -17.57 3.99 -16.63
N LYS A 4 -18.68 4.52 -16.11
CA LYS A 4 -18.76 5.20 -14.80
C LYS A 4 -18.50 4.27 -13.59
N ASN A 5 -18.24 2.98 -13.82
CA ASN A 5 -18.06 1.95 -12.77
C ASN A 5 -16.67 1.28 -12.79
N TYR A 6 -15.62 1.91 -13.34
CA TYR A 6 -14.27 1.40 -13.12
C TYR A 6 -13.80 1.80 -11.71
N LEU A 7 -14.29 1.07 -10.71
CA LEU A 7 -13.66 1.09 -9.39
C LEU A 7 -12.20 0.69 -9.61
N PRO A 8 -11.22 1.50 -9.22
CA PRO A 8 -9.83 1.11 -9.35
C PRO A 8 -9.65 -0.18 -8.54
N ASN A 9 -9.50 -1.30 -9.25
CA ASN A 9 -9.34 -2.62 -8.66
C ASN A 9 -8.04 -2.71 -7.83
N ARG A 10 -7.19 -1.68 -7.92
CA ARG A 10 -5.93 -1.50 -7.19
C ARG A 10 -5.69 -0.01 -6.94
N VAL A 11 -5.33 0.34 -5.71
CA VAL A 11 -4.87 1.69 -5.33
C VAL A 11 -3.40 1.60 -4.96
N LEU A 12 -2.57 2.45 -5.57
CA LEU A 12 -1.16 2.62 -5.18
C LEU A 12 -1.03 3.99 -4.50
N SER A 13 -0.54 4.00 -3.27
CA SER A 13 -0.16 5.21 -2.54
C SER A 13 1.31 5.09 -2.16
N VAL A 14 2.04 6.18 -2.39
CA VAL A 14 3.44 6.33 -1.98
C VAL A 14 3.47 7.45 -0.96
N VAL A 15 4.03 7.15 0.21
CA VAL A 15 4.06 8.06 1.35
C VAL A 15 5.44 8.13 1.97
N SER A 16 5.75 9.26 2.57
CA SER A 16 6.93 9.45 3.44
C SER A 16 6.54 9.35 4.92
N GLU A 17 7.46 8.86 5.75
CA GLU A 17 7.28 8.86 7.21
C GLU A 17 7.12 10.29 7.75
N GLY A 18 6.32 10.44 8.80
CA GLY A 18 6.06 11.74 9.44
C GLY A 18 4.75 12.38 9.00
N ALA A 19 4.79 13.62 8.52
CA ALA A 19 3.59 14.41 8.26
C ALA A 19 2.75 13.88 7.09
N ASP A 20 3.40 13.36 6.05
CA ASP A 20 2.75 12.87 4.83
C ASP A 20 1.87 11.65 5.10
N ILE A 21 2.43 10.59 5.69
CA ILE A 21 1.64 9.41 6.09
C ILE A 21 0.51 9.76 7.07
N LYS A 22 0.70 10.71 7.98
CA LYS A 22 -0.37 11.19 8.90
C LYS A 22 -1.50 11.88 8.14
N ALA A 23 -1.18 12.68 7.12
CA ALA A 23 -2.19 13.33 6.29
C ALA A 23 -2.95 12.32 5.43
N GLN A 24 -2.23 11.39 4.78
CA GLN A 24 -2.84 10.38 3.91
C GLN A 24 -3.66 9.35 4.68
N SER A 25 -3.28 9.00 5.91
CA SER A 25 -4.04 8.05 6.75
C SER A 25 -5.45 8.53 7.09
N LYS A 26 -5.73 9.84 6.98
CA LYS A 26 -7.09 10.40 7.13
C LYS A 26 -8.04 9.97 6.00
N ILE A 27 -7.49 9.62 4.84
CA ILE A 27 -8.23 9.21 3.65
C ILE A 27 -8.09 7.69 3.44
N ILE A 28 -6.88 7.16 3.63
CA ILE A 28 -6.53 5.75 3.44
C ILE A 28 -6.22 5.17 4.83
N SER A 29 -7.24 4.78 5.59
CA SER A 29 -7.07 4.35 6.99
C SER A 29 -6.09 3.18 7.16
N ILE A 30 -5.97 2.30 6.16
CA ILE A 30 -5.02 1.17 6.20
C ILE A 30 -3.54 1.61 6.11
N ALA A 31 -3.26 2.86 5.73
CA ALA A 31 -1.92 3.45 5.76
C ALA A 31 -1.45 3.76 7.20
N GLU A 32 -2.36 3.78 8.18
CA GLU A 32 -1.99 4.03 9.57
C GLU A 32 -1.02 2.95 10.09
N GLY A 33 -0.02 3.40 10.85
CA GLY A 33 1.01 2.55 11.44
C GLY A 33 2.01 1.93 10.46
N LYS A 34 1.96 2.27 9.17
CA LYS A 34 2.95 1.82 8.17
C LYS A 34 4.24 2.63 8.33
N VAL A 35 5.40 1.98 8.22
CA VAL A 35 6.70 2.58 8.51
C VAL A 35 7.77 2.07 7.54
N ALA A 36 8.86 2.82 7.40
CA ALA A 36 10.02 2.35 6.67
C ALA A 36 10.85 1.42 7.56
N ILE A 37 10.94 0.15 7.18
CA ILE A 37 11.70 -0.83 7.95
C ILE A 37 13.19 -0.67 7.65
N ARG A 38 14.00 -0.53 8.71
CA ARG A 38 15.46 -0.35 8.62
C ARG A 38 15.85 0.85 7.72
N LYS A 39 15.04 1.92 7.74
CA LYS A 39 15.23 3.13 6.91
C LYS A 39 15.24 2.85 5.39
N LYS A 40 14.57 1.78 4.95
CA LYS A 40 14.43 1.42 3.53
C LYS A 40 12.98 1.57 3.08
N THR A 41 12.80 1.92 1.81
CA THR A 41 11.49 1.88 1.15
C THR A 41 10.88 0.50 1.34
N THR A 42 9.71 0.47 1.97
CA THR A 42 9.04 -0.76 2.39
C THR A 42 7.67 -0.82 1.72
N ALA A 43 7.44 -1.89 0.98
CA ALA A 43 6.17 -2.14 0.32
C ALA A 43 5.20 -2.86 1.27
N TYR A 44 3.93 -2.47 1.18
CA TYR A 44 2.81 -3.11 1.85
C TYR A 44 1.75 -3.43 0.82
N VAL A 45 1.32 -4.69 0.78
CA VAL A 45 0.22 -5.16 -0.08
C VAL A 45 -0.91 -5.58 0.83
N CYS A 46 -2.06 -4.92 0.69
CA CYS A 46 -3.24 -5.22 1.47
C CYS A 46 -4.44 -5.47 0.57
N THR A 47 -5.13 -6.57 0.82
CA THR A 47 -6.28 -7.03 0.04
C THR A 47 -7.40 -7.41 1.01
N MET A 48 -8.62 -6.92 0.78
CA MET A 48 -9.79 -7.20 1.63
C MET A 48 -9.53 -6.96 3.14
N GLY A 49 -8.82 -5.88 3.47
CA GLY A 49 -8.50 -5.52 4.87
C GLY A 49 -7.38 -6.33 5.51
N LYS A 50 -6.79 -7.30 4.81
CA LYS A 50 -5.65 -8.09 5.28
C LYS A 50 -4.37 -7.65 4.57
N CYS A 51 -3.33 -7.38 5.32
CA CYS A 51 -2.01 -7.06 4.77
C CYS A 51 -1.08 -8.28 4.81
N GLU A 52 -0.31 -8.44 3.74
CA GLU A 52 0.85 -9.31 3.72
C GLU A 52 1.99 -8.73 4.58
N LEU A 53 3.01 -9.56 4.88
CA LEU A 53 4.19 -9.07 5.58
C LEU A 53 4.88 -7.97 4.75
N PRO A 54 5.35 -6.88 5.40
CA PRO A 54 6.09 -5.84 4.71
C PRO A 54 7.37 -6.38 4.10
N THR A 55 7.75 -5.86 2.93
CA THR A 55 8.95 -6.29 2.22
C THR A 55 9.73 -5.11 1.66
N THR A 56 11.06 -5.25 1.67
CA THR A 56 11.99 -4.39 0.93
C THR A 56 12.57 -5.11 -0.29
N ASP A 57 12.24 -6.40 -0.45
CA ASP A 57 12.64 -7.24 -1.57
C ASP A 57 11.63 -7.14 -2.72
N VAL A 58 12.14 -6.85 -3.92
CA VAL A 58 11.33 -6.62 -5.13
C VAL A 58 10.65 -7.91 -5.59
N ALA A 59 11.35 -9.04 -5.57
CA ALA A 59 10.77 -10.32 -6.01
C ALA A 59 9.60 -10.73 -5.09
N LYS A 60 9.76 -10.54 -3.78
CA LYS A 60 8.70 -10.78 -2.79
C LYS A 60 7.52 -9.84 -2.98
N PHE A 61 7.76 -8.58 -3.31
CA PHE A 61 6.69 -7.62 -3.59
C PHE A 61 5.86 -8.04 -4.82
N ILE A 62 6.53 -8.45 -5.91
CA ILE A 62 5.84 -8.98 -7.11
C ILE A 62 5.04 -10.24 -6.79
N GLN A 63 5.59 -11.15 -5.98
CA GLN A 63 4.86 -12.33 -5.52
C GLN A 63 3.60 -11.95 -4.74
N GLN A 64 3.67 -10.97 -3.84
CA GLN A 64 2.53 -10.50 -3.05
C GLN A 64 1.44 -9.87 -3.93
N LEU A 65 1.82 -9.07 -4.94
CA LEU A 65 0.87 -8.45 -5.88
C LEU A 65 0.11 -9.45 -6.76
N ASN A 66 0.68 -10.64 -6.96
CA ASN A 66 0.10 -11.69 -7.81
C ASN A 66 -0.73 -12.72 -7.04
N LYS A 67 -0.79 -12.63 -5.70
CA LYS A 67 -1.72 -13.43 -4.91
C LYS A 67 -3.16 -12.99 -5.21
N LYS A 68 -3.96 -13.92 -5.73
CA LYS A 68 -5.40 -13.72 -5.98
C LYS A 68 -6.20 -14.01 -4.72
#